data_AF-A0A6G0J8A3-F1
#
_entry.id   AF-A0A6G0J8A3-F1
#
_cell.length_a   1.000
_cell.length_b   1.000
_cell.length_c   1.000
_cell.angle_alpha   90.00
_cell.angle_beta   90.00
_cell.angle_gamma   90.00
#
_symmetry.space_group_name_H-M   'P 1'
#
loop_
_entity.id
_entity.type
_entity.pdbx_description
1 polymer ?
#
loop_
_entity_poly.entity_id
_entity_poly.type
_entity_poly.pdbx_seq_one_letter_code
_entity_poly.pdbx_strand_id
1 'polypeptide(L)'
;MEYSHQVLSLPVQQTFGSAYCQLLKPRWTEIFQMQHSEGYWELTTKLGEFINVNVDLFANVFLQSKGILSLGVKAHADILRMVATLLVLQLMRLEKLEEGKLLRTLFCLEDSSQPRPDWWSNVKRAVDWVCWADRQYPCVYSRLEFGLSWESSTRQLLGYEGLPRFSPLCGLNLQRGISPLPIH
;
A
#
# COMPACT_ATOMS: atom_id res chain seq x y z
N MET A 1 -28.93 52.66 -17.36
CA MET A 1 -27.53 52.83 -16.97
C MET A 1 -27.38 52.08 -15.65
N GLU A 2 -27.24 50.75 -15.70
CA GLU A 2 -25.93 50.05 -15.70
C GLU A 2 -25.09 50.51 -14.49
N TYR A 3 -24.75 49.66 -13.51
CA TYR A 3 -23.85 48.52 -13.69
C TYR A 3 -24.15 47.35 -12.72
N SER A 4 -24.10 46.15 -13.30
CA SER A 4 -24.00 44.85 -12.63
C SER A 4 -22.64 44.71 -11.92
N HIS A 5 -22.65 44.18 -10.69
CA HIS A 5 -21.51 43.46 -10.14
C HIS A 5 -21.96 42.05 -9.76
N GLN A 6 -21.86 41.14 -10.74
CA GLN A 6 -21.83 39.71 -10.48
C GLN A 6 -20.50 39.38 -9.80
N VAL A 7 -20.57 38.96 -8.54
CA VAL A 7 -19.48 38.22 -7.90
C VAL A 7 -19.50 36.82 -8.52
N LEU A 8 -18.57 36.58 -9.45
CA LEU A 8 -18.27 35.24 -9.96
C LEU A 8 -17.57 34.46 -8.85
N SER A 9 -18.36 33.72 -8.08
CA SER A 9 -17.87 32.65 -7.20
C SER A 9 -17.39 31.48 -8.06
N LEU A 10 -16.08 31.37 -8.25
CA LEU A 10 -15.45 30.18 -8.81
C LEU A 10 -15.53 29.03 -7.78
N PRO A 11 -15.97 27.81 -8.15
CA PRO A 11 -15.94 26.67 -7.25
C PRO A 11 -14.50 26.14 -7.15
N VAL A 12 -13.76 26.63 -6.15
CA VAL A 12 -12.47 26.09 -5.70
C VAL A 12 -12.72 24.78 -4.94
N GLN A 13 -13.06 23.70 -5.64
CA GLN A 13 -13.15 22.36 -5.03
C GLN A 13 -13.04 21.20 -6.03
N GLN A 14 -13.09 21.44 -7.34
CA GLN A 14 -13.16 20.35 -8.33
C GLN A 14 -11.87 20.13 -9.16
N THR A 15 -10.90 21.06 -9.10
CA THR A 15 -9.68 21.01 -9.90
C THR A 15 -8.53 20.23 -9.24
N PHE A 16 -8.52 20.11 -7.91
CA PHE A 16 -7.42 19.44 -7.19
C PHE A 16 -7.42 17.92 -7.36
N GLY A 17 -8.59 17.26 -7.37
CA GLY A 17 -8.67 15.80 -7.51
C GLY A 17 -8.20 15.29 -8.89
N SER A 18 -8.50 16.03 -9.96
CA SER A 18 -8.15 15.62 -11.33
C SER A 18 -6.64 15.69 -11.61
N ALA A 19 -5.98 16.76 -11.19
CA ALA A 19 -4.53 16.92 -11.37
C ALA A 19 -3.73 15.92 -10.51
N TYR A 20 -4.21 15.60 -9.30
CA TYR A 20 -3.58 14.60 -8.43
C TYR A 20 -3.65 13.19 -9.03
N CYS A 21 -4.81 12.79 -9.57
CA CYS A 21 -4.97 11.51 -10.25
C CYS A 21 -4.06 11.39 -11.49
N GLN A 22 -3.80 12.50 -12.20
CA GLN A 22 -2.88 12.51 -13.35
C GLN A 22 -1.41 12.37 -12.93
N LEU A 23 -1.00 12.96 -11.80
CA LEU A 23 0.38 12.87 -11.30
C LEU A 23 0.72 11.50 -10.71
N LEU A 24 -0.25 10.81 -10.13
CA LEU A 24 -0.07 9.46 -9.58
C LEU A 24 -0.10 8.37 -10.67
N LYS A 25 -0.71 8.65 -11.83
CA LYS A 25 -0.93 7.66 -12.90
C LYS A 25 0.36 7.00 -13.43
N PRO A 26 1.48 7.74 -13.66
CA PRO A 26 2.74 7.11 -14.08
C PRO A 26 3.33 6.17 -13.02
N ARG A 27 3.30 6.58 -11.75
CA ARG A 27 3.77 5.76 -10.61
C ARG A 27 2.96 4.47 -10.49
N TRP A 28 1.63 4.56 -10.53
CA TRP A 28 0.80 3.36 -10.43
C TRP A 28 0.92 2.45 -11.65
N THR A 29 1.10 3.01 -12.85
CA THR A 29 1.41 2.22 -14.05
C THR A 29 2.65 1.36 -13.85
N GLU A 30 3.75 1.95 -13.34
CA GLU A 30 4.98 1.22 -13.02
C GLU A 30 4.76 0.16 -11.94
N ILE A 31 4.01 0.48 -10.88
CA ILE A 31 3.65 -0.50 -9.84
C ILE A 31 2.93 -1.69 -10.46
N PHE A 32 1.89 -1.48 -11.28
CA PHE A 32 1.15 -2.58 -11.89
C PHE A 32 1.94 -3.37 -12.94
N GLN A 33 2.89 -2.75 -13.63
CA GLN A 33 3.83 -3.46 -14.52
C GLN A 33 4.76 -4.42 -13.75
N MET A 34 5.06 -4.13 -12.49
CA MET A 34 5.83 -5.02 -11.62
C MET A 34 5.01 -6.16 -10.99
N GLN A 35 3.68 -6.22 -11.22
CA GLN A 35 2.85 -7.27 -10.67
C GLN A 35 3.13 -8.61 -11.37
N HIS A 36 3.37 -9.65 -10.59
CA HIS A 36 3.51 -11.01 -11.12
C HIS A 36 2.19 -11.53 -11.69
N SER A 37 2.24 -12.46 -12.66
CA SER A 37 1.06 -13.07 -13.30
C SER A 37 0.12 -13.82 -12.35
N GLU A 38 0.60 -14.19 -11.15
CA GLU A 38 -0.22 -14.77 -10.08
C GLU A 38 -0.92 -13.72 -9.21
N GLY A 39 -0.53 -12.45 -9.28
CA GLY A 39 -1.20 -11.33 -8.59
C GLY A 39 -0.42 -10.67 -7.46
N TYR A 40 0.74 -11.21 -7.07
CA TYR A 40 1.58 -10.61 -6.03
C TYR A 40 2.61 -9.62 -6.60
N TRP A 41 3.23 -8.85 -5.70
CA TRP A 41 4.44 -8.08 -5.96
C TRP A 41 5.63 -8.67 -5.22
N GLU A 42 6.81 -8.58 -5.82
CA GLU A 42 8.08 -8.89 -5.14
C GLU A 42 8.56 -7.67 -4.35
N LEU A 43 9.00 -7.88 -3.11
CA LEU A 43 9.52 -6.80 -2.26
C LEU A 43 10.94 -6.39 -2.70
N THR A 44 11.03 -5.65 -3.80
CA THR A 44 12.29 -5.17 -4.39
C THR A 44 12.60 -3.73 -3.97
N THR A 45 13.86 -3.31 -4.08
CA THR A 45 14.28 -1.92 -3.87
C THR A 45 13.51 -0.95 -4.77
N LYS A 46 13.26 -1.31 -6.04
CA LYS A 46 12.48 -0.51 -7.00
C LYS A 46 11.03 -0.33 -6.53
N LEU A 47 10.37 -1.40 -6.06
CA LEU A 47 9.04 -1.28 -5.49
C LEU A 47 9.06 -0.40 -4.23
N GLY A 48 10.06 -0.59 -3.36
CA GLY A 48 10.29 0.21 -2.16
C GLY A 48 10.35 1.71 -2.42
N GLU A 49 10.96 2.13 -3.53
CA GLU A 49 11.00 3.54 -3.96
C GLU A 49 9.60 4.05 -4.27
N PHE A 50 8.80 3.28 -4.99
CA PHE A 50 7.43 3.65 -5.31
C PHE A 50 6.50 3.60 -4.10
N ILE A 51 6.76 2.83 -3.07
CA ILE A 51 5.87 2.77 -1.88
C ILE A 51 6.46 3.49 -0.66
N ASN A 52 7.59 4.19 -0.84
CA ASN A 52 8.34 4.89 0.22
C ASN A 52 8.73 3.98 1.41
N VAL A 53 9.14 2.75 1.12
CA VAL A 53 9.61 1.78 2.13
C VAL A 53 11.08 1.47 1.89
N ASN A 54 11.89 1.57 2.95
CA ASN A 54 13.27 1.12 2.95
C ASN A 54 13.31 -0.41 3.07
N VAL A 55 13.20 -1.08 1.91
CA VAL A 55 13.16 -2.54 1.80
C VAL A 55 14.41 -3.20 2.40
N ASP A 56 15.59 -2.63 2.21
CA ASP A 56 16.82 -3.21 2.75
C ASP A 56 16.80 -3.20 4.29
N LEU A 57 16.42 -2.08 4.89
CA LEU A 57 16.29 -2.00 6.35
C LEU A 57 15.18 -2.93 6.87
N PHE A 58 14.03 -2.95 6.19
CA PHE A 58 12.90 -3.74 6.64
C PHE A 58 13.13 -5.26 6.47
N ALA A 59 13.45 -5.72 5.25
CA ALA A 59 13.59 -7.13 4.95
C ALA A 59 14.94 -7.69 5.43
N ASN A 60 16.04 -6.99 5.18
CA ASN A 60 17.39 -7.53 5.40
C ASN A 60 17.92 -7.27 6.81
N VAL A 61 17.39 -6.29 7.55
CA VAL A 61 17.80 -6.04 8.94
C VAL A 61 16.70 -6.47 9.90
N PHE A 62 15.52 -5.86 9.79
CA PHE A 62 14.46 -6.08 10.77
C PHE A 62 13.89 -7.51 10.71
N LEU A 63 13.37 -7.97 9.57
CA LEU A 63 12.76 -9.30 9.50
C LEU A 63 13.78 -10.42 9.74
N GLN A 64 15.03 -10.25 9.30
CA GLN A 64 16.12 -11.17 9.63
C GLN A 64 16.35 -11.26 11.15
N SER A 65 16.38 -10.12 11.87
CA SER A 65 16.50 -10.10 13.33
C SER A 65 15.33 -10.78 14.04
N LYS A 66 14.16 -10.83 13.40
CA LYS A 66 12.95 -11.52 13.87
C LYS A 66 12.89 -12.98 13.43
N GLY A 67 13.96 -13.50 12.84
CA GLY A 67 14.10 -14.92 12.54
C GLY A 67 13.31 -15.37 11.31
N ILE A 68 12.97 -14.48 10.36
CA ILE A 68 12.24 -14.88 9.14
C ILE A 68 12.95 -15.99 8.34
N LEU A 69 14.28 -16.04 8.40
CA LEU A 69 15.07 -17.09 7.73
C LEU A 69 14.88 -18.47 8.35
N SER A 70 14.45 -18.56 9.62
CA SER A 70 14.14 -19.83 10.30
C SER A 70 12.87 -20.52 9.79
N LEU A 71 12.07 -19.84 8.97
CA LEU A 71 10.83 -20.36 8.41
C LEU A 71 11.05 -21.26 7.19
N GLY A 72 12.27 -21.27 6.65
CA GLY A 72 12.62 -21.93 5.40
C GLY A 72 12.49 -21.01 4.19
N VAL A 73 13.28 -21.31 3.15
CA VAL A 73 13.47 -20.43 1.98
C VAL A 73 12.16 -20.11 1.25
N LYS A 74 11.25 -21.09 1.14
CA LYS A 74 9.94 -20.91 0.50
C LYS A 74 9.04 -19.97 1.32
N ALA A 75 8.88 -20.25 2.62
CA ALA A 75 8.06 -19.42 3.49
C ALA A 75 8.58 -17.99 3.58
N HIS A 76 9.90 -17.83 3.66
CA HIS A 76 10.55 -16.52 3.59
C HIS A 76 10.15 -15.75 2.32
N ALA A 77 10.28 -16.35 1.13
CA ALA A 77 9.92 -15.69 -0.12
C ALA A 77 8.44 -15.33 -0.18
N ASP A 78 7.56 -16.27 0.17
CA ASP A 78 6.11 -16.03 0.11
C ASP A 78 5.64 -14.98 1.13
N ILE A 79 6.25 -14.91 2.32
CA ILE A 79 5.97 -13.87 3.30
C ILE A 79 6.38 -12.50 2.78
N LEU A 80 7.56 -12.36 2.16
CA LEU A 80 7.99 -11.08 1.59
C LEU A 80 7.03 -10.62 0.47
N ARG A 81 6.59 -11.54 -0.39
CA ARG A 81 5.57 -11.28 -1.43
C ARG A 81 4.23 -10.86 -0.84
N MET A 82 3.81 -11.51 0.25
CA MET A 82 2.60 -11.13 0.98
C MET A 82 2.71 -9.73 1.56
N VAL A 83 3.81 -9.40 2.22
CA VAL A 83 4.02 -8.05 2.78
C VAL A 83 4.04 -7.00 1.66
N ALA A 84 4.76 -7.22 0.57
CA ALA A 84 4.78 -6.31 -0.57
C ALA A 84 3.38 -6.06 -1.14
N THR A 85 2.62 -7.14 -1.35
CA THR A 85 1.27 -7.06 -1.91
C THR A 85 0.33 -6.31 -0.98
N LEU A 86 0.38 -6.57 0.33
CA LEU A 86 -0.43 -5.86 1.32
C LEU A 86 -0.06 -4.38 1.43
N LEU A 87 1.23 -4.02 1.32
CA LEU A 87 1.67 -2.62 1.30
C LEU A 87 1.12 -1.88 0.08
N VAL A 88 1.16 -2.50 -1.10
CA VAL A 88 0.61 -1.93 -2.34
C VAL A 88 -0.90 -1.73 -2.23
N LEU A 89 -1.64 -2.73 -1.72
CA LEU A 89 -3.09 -2.62 -1.48
C LEU A 89 -3.43 -1.53 -0.43
N GLN A 90 -2.66 -1.45 0.66
CA GLN A 90 -2.86 -0.44 1.69
C GLN A 90 -2.60 0.96 1.16
N LEU A 91 -1.55 1.12 0.35
CA LEU A 91 -1.21 2.39 -0.28
C LEU A 91 -2.32 2.85 -1.23
N MET A 92 -2.91 1.95 -2.04
CA MET A 92 -4.04 2.31 -2.90
C MET A 92 -5.22 2.88 -2.09
N ARG A 93 -5.50 2.30 -0.92
CA ARG A 93 -6.56 2.79 -0.02
C ARG A 93 -6.24 4.17 0.54
N LEU A 94 -5.00 4.38 0.97
CA LEU A 94 -4.54 5.63 1.58
C LEU A 94 -4.48 6.77 0.56
N GLU A 95 -4.04 6.48 -0.66
CA GLU A 95 -3.99 7.44 -1.77
C GLU A 95 -5.33 7.60 -2.49
N LYS A 96 -6.38 6.89 -2.03
CA LYS A 96 -7.75 6.95 -2.56
C LYS A 96 -7.81 6.67 -4.08
N LEU A 97 -7.00 5.73 -4.56
CA LEU A 97 -7.10 5.21 -5.93
C LEU A 97 -8.49 4.60 -6.15
N GLU A 98 -9.04 4.64 -7.37
CA GLU A 98 -10.41 4.15 -7.63
C GLU A 98 -10.58 2.67 -7.23
N GLU A 99 -9.62 1.82 -7.56
CA GLU A 99 -9.58 0.42 -7.11
C GLU A 99 -9.39 0.30 -5.60
N GLY A 100 -8.61 1.21 -5.02
CA GLY A 100 -8.37 1.28 -3.57
C GLY A 100 -9.63 1.55 -2.77
N LYS A 101 -10.54 2.39 -3.29
CA LYS A 101 -11.83 2.69 -2.64
C LYS A 101 -12.74 1.46 -2.54
N LEU A 102 -12.56 0.48 -3.42
CA LEU A 102 -13.32 -0.77 -3.43
C LEU A 102 -12.79 -1.80 -2.42
N LEU A 103 -11.62 -1.56 -1.80
CA LEU A 103 -11.07 -2.44 -0.77
C LEU A 103 -11.71 -2.15 0.59
N ARG A 104 -12.66 -3.01 1.01
CA ARG A 104 -13.24 -2.98 2.38
C ARG A 104 -12.17 -3.25 3.43
N THR A 105 -11.34 -4.23 3.13
CA THR A 105 -10.14 -4.60 3.90
C THR A 105 -9.03 -4.96 2.91
N LEU A 106 -7.80 -5.13 3.38
CA LEU A 106 -6.71 -5.65 2.55
C LEU A 106 -6.97 -7.05 1.95
N PHE A 107 -7.99 -7.76 2.43
CA PHE A 107 -8.36 -9.12 2.04
C PHE A 107 -9.73 -9.19 1.35
N CYS A 108 -10.38 -8.06 1.10
CA CYS A 108 -11.73 -8.04 0.54
C CYS A 108 -11.91 -6.86 -0.40
N LEU A 109 -12.04 -7.18 -1.69
CA LEU A 109 -12.41 -6.24 -2.75
C LEU A 109 -13.91 -6.37 -3.03
N GLU A 110 -14.61 -5.25 -3.09
CA GLU A 110 -16.00 -5.23 -3.55
C GLU A 110 -16.10 -5.58 -5.04
N ASP A 111 -17.10 -6.39 -5.37
CA ASP A 111 -17.53 -6.55 -6.74
C ASP A 111 -18.15 -5.23 -7.21
N SER A 112 -17.42 -4.48 -8.04
CA SER A 112 -17.94 -3.23 -8.59
C SER A 112 -19.08 -3.55 -9.56
N SER A 113 -20.20 -2.84 -9.43
CA SER A 113 -21.12 -2.63 -10.54
C SER A 113 -20.37 -1.92 -11.67
N GLN A 114 -20.68 -2.27 -12.92
CA GLN A 114 -19.98 -1.68 -14.06
C GLN A 114 -20.22 -0.16 -14.14
N PRO A 115 -19.22 0.62 -14.63
CA PRO A 115 -17.94 0.20 -15.21
C PRO A 115 -16.84 -0.08 -14.18
N ARG A 116 -15.96 -1.04 -14.48
CA ARG A 116 -14.80 -1.38 -13.64
C ARG A 116 -13.61 -0.46 -13.93
N PRO A 117 -12.86 -0.03 -12.91
CA PRO A 117 -11.58 0.68 -13.10
C PRO A 117 -10.54 -0.15 -13.87
N ASP A 118 -9.56 0.53 -14.46
CA ASP A 118 -8.54 -0.03 -15.36
C ASP A 118 -7.78 -1.21 -14.74
N TRP A 119 -7.43 -1.14 -13.46
CA TRP A 119 -6.63 -2.16 -12.77
C TRP A 119 -7.44 -3.07 -11.84
N TRP A 120 -8.78 -3.05 -11.93
CA TRP A 120 -9.65 -3.83 -11.03
C TRP A 120 -9.28 -5.32 -11.03
N SER A 121 -9.02 -5.92 -12.19
CA SER A 121 -8.67 -7.33 -12.31
C SER A 121 -7.32 -7.66 -11.66
N ASN A 122 -6.36 -6.73 -11.74
CA ASN A 122 -5.07 -6.85 -11.08
C ASN A 122 -5.22 -6.81 -9.56
N VAL A 123 -6.04 -5.89 -9.04
CA VAL A 123 -6.32 -5.78 -7.61
C VAL A 123 -7.09 -6.99 -7.11
N LYS A 124 -8.06 -7.52 -7.87
CA LYS A 124 -8.79 -8.75 -7.52
C LYS A 124 -7.84 -9.93 -7.36
N ARG A 125 -6.92 -10.11 -8.33
CA ARG A 125 -5.89 -11.17 -8.26
C ARG A 125 -4.96 -10.99 -7.07
N ALA A 126 -4.56 -9.76 -6.75
CA ALA A 126 -3.75 -9.47 -5.58
C ALA A 126 -4.46 -9.86 -4.28
N VAL A 127 -5.74 -9.50 -4.15
CA VAL A 127 -6.58 -9.87 -3.00
C VAL A 127 -6.74 -11.39 -2.87
N ASP A 128 -6.98 -12.09 -3.97
CA ASP A 128 -7.09 -13.55 -3.97
C ASP A 128 -5.77 -14.21 -3.57
N TRP A 129 -4.65 -13.67 -4.05
CA TRP A 129 -3.32 -14.16 -3.71
C TRP A 129 -2.99 -13.95 -2.22
N VAL A 130 -3.24 -12.77 -1.64
CA VAL A 130 -2.99 -12.54 -0.20
C VAL A 130 -3.92 -13.36 0.69
N CYS A 131 -5.17 -13.62 0.25
CA CYS A 131 -6.06 -14.54 0.96
C CYS A 131 -5.52 -15.96 0.98
N TRP A 132 -4.92 -16.43 -0.12
CA TRP A 132 -4.22 -17.71 -0.13
C TRP A 132 -2.98 -17.68 0.78
N ALA A 133 -2.14 -16.65 0.68
CA ALA A 133 -0.89 -16.56 1.43
C ALA A 133 -1.12 -16.50 2.94
N ASP A 134 -2.11 -15.73 3.41
CA ASP A 134 -2.46 -15.62 4.84
C ASP A 134 -2.98 -16.96 5.39
N ARG A 135 -3.65 -17.78 4.57
CA ARG A 135 -4.05 -19.16 4.94
C ARG A 135 -2.86 -20.11 5.02
N GLN A 136 -1.84 -19.93 4.17
CA GLN A 136 -0.63 -20.76 4.20
C GLN A 136 0.29 -20.38 5.37
N TYR A 137 0.36 -19.09 5.68
CA TYR A 137 1.26 -18.52 6.68
C TYR A 137 0.45 -17.68 7.67
N PRO A 138 -0.37 -18.31 8.53
CA PRO A 138 -1.19 -17.58 9.49
C PRO A 138 -0.32 -16.87 10.52
N CYS A 139 -0.82 -15.75 11.06
CA CYS A 139 -0.21 -15.04 12.19
C CYS A 139 1.22 -14.53 11.95
N VAL A 140 1.61 -14.25 10.69
CA VAL A 140 2.97 -13.77 10.36
C VAL A 140 3.30 -12.43 11.03
N TYR A 141 2.36 -11.48 11.08
CA TYR A 141 2.59 -10.17 11.69
C TYR A 141 2.87 -10.25 13.20
N SER A 142 2.25 -11.20 13.91
CA SER A 142 2.51 -11.43 15.33
C SER A 142 3.80 -12.21 15.54
N ARG A 143 4.06 -13.24 14.73
CA ARG A 143 5.29 -14.04 14.81
C ARG A 143 6.55 -13.23 14.51
N LEU A 144 6.48 -12.30 13.56
CA LEU A 144 7.59 -11.41 13.20
C LEU A 144 7.53 -10.07 13.95
N GLU A 145 6.62 -9.94 14.91
CA GLU A 145 6.51 -8.83 15.87
C GLU A 145 6.46 -7.42 15.26
N PHE A 146 5.97 -7.27 14.03
CA PHE A 146 5.91 -5.95 13.38
C PHE A 146 4.53 -5.30 13.40
N GLY A 147 3.57 -5.88 14.14
CA GLY A 147 2.43 -5.13 14.65
C GLY A 147 1.25 -6.00 15.07
N LEU A 148 0.10 -5.34 15.28
CA LEU A 148 -1.11 -5.94 15.86
C LEU A 148 -2.07 -6.50 14.81
N SER A 149 -2.03 -5.96 13.61
CA SER A 149 -2.86 -6.38 12.47
C SER A 149 -2.21 -5.92 11.17
N TRP A 150 -2.53 -6.59 10.07
CA TRP A 150 -2.06 -6.20 8.74
C TRP A 150 -2.40 -4.74 8.40
N GLU A 151 -3.59 -4.29 8.75
CA GLU A 151 -4.07 -2.91 8.56
C GLU A 151 -3.18 -1.88 9.25
N SER A 152 -2.91 -2.05 10.55
CA SER A 152 -2.09 -1.11 11.32
C SER A 152 -0.61 -1.20 10.91
N SER A 153 -0.08 -2.42 10.78
CA SER A 153 1.31 -2.65 10.38
C SER A 153 1.65 -2.03 9.02
N THR A 154 0.79 -2.21 8.02
CA THR A 154 1.04 -1.64 6.68
C THR A 154 0.95 -0.11 6.69
N ARG A 155 -0.01 0.50 7.40
CA ARG A 155 -0.05 1.96 7.56
C ARG A 155 1.18 2.51 8.27
N GLN A 156 1.67 1.81 9.29
CA GLN A 156 2.89 2.19 10.02
C GLN A 156 4.13 2.09 9.13
N LEU A 157 4.28 1.01 8.37
CA LEU A 157 5.38 0.82 7.42
C LEU A 157 5.36 1.88 6.31
N LEU A 158 4.18 2.27 5.82
CA LEU A 158 4.00 3.33 4.83
C LEU A 158 4.11 4.75 5.42
N GLY A 159 4.15 4.88 6.76
CA GLY A 159 4.26 6.16 7.44
C GLY A 159 2.99 6.97 7.63
N TYR A 160 1.82 6.35 7.43
CA TYR A 160 0.52 6.99 7.63
C TYR A 160 -0.02 6.79 9.05
N GLU A 161 0.60 5.93 9.85
CA GLU A 161 0.24 5.69 11.25
C GLU A 161 1.50 5.71 12.11
N GLY A 162 1.44 6.35 13.28
CA GLY A 162 2.55 6.39 14.21
C GLY A 162 2.85 5.01 14.81
N LEU A 163 4.13 4.74 15.06
CA LEU A 163 4.55 3.51 15.74
C LEU A 163 4.30 3.63 17.25
N PRO A 164 3.66 2.64 17.90
CA PRO A 164 3.64 2.56 19.35
C PRO A 164 5.05 2.58 19.92
N ARG A 165 5.25 3.19 21.09
CA ARG A 165 6.59 3.30 21.73
C ARG A 165 7.27 1.95 21.98
N PHE A 166 6.48 0.89 22.15
CA PHE A 166 6.94 -0.47 22.36
C PHE A 166 7.07 -1.28 21.06
N SER A 167 6.75 -0.70 19.91
CA SER A 167 6.87 -1.39 18.63
C SER A 167 8.35 -1.67 18.33
N PRO A 168 8.71 -2.92 17.97
CA PRO A 168 10.07 -3.23 17.51
C PRO A 168 10.48 -2.48 16.23
N LEU A 169 9.52 -1.91 15.51
CA LEU A 169 9.79 -1.02 14.37
C LEU A 169 10.21 0.39 14.80
N CYS A 170 10.00 0.76 16.07
CA CYS A 170 10.29 2.10 16.58
C CYS A 170 11.79 2.38 16.53
N GLY A 171 12.16 3.58 16.06
CA GLY A 171 13.56 3.98 15.88
C GLY A 171 14.20 3.52 14.57
N LEU A 172 13.51 2.71 13.76
CA LEU A 172 13.95 2.40 12.39
C LEU A 172 13.51 3.51 11.43
N ASN A 173 14.43 4.03 10.62
CA ASN A 173 14.11 4.96 9.55
C ASN A 173 13.58 4.20 8.32
N LEU A 174 12.36 3.66 8.45
CA LEU A 174 11.72 2.78 7.47
C LEU A 174 11.23 3.54 6.24
N GLN A 175 11.05 4.85 6.33
CA GLN A 175 10.67 5.72 5.23
C GLN A 175 11.92 6.31 4.60
N ARG A 176 11.94 6.48 3.27
CA ARG A 176 13.10 7.06 2.56
C ARG A 176 13.13 8.59 2.60
N GLY A 177 12.30 9.23 3.43
CA GLY A 177 12.24 10.69 3.55
C GLY A 177 11.35 11.37 2.51
N ILE A 178 10.58 10.62 1.72
CA ILE A 178 9.47 11.20 0.97
C ILE A 178 8.34 11.43 1.96
N SER A 179 8.06 12.68 2.29
CA SER A 179 6.93 13.01 3.17
C SER A 179 5.65 12.43 2.55
N PRO A 180 4.79 11.71 3.31
CA PRO A 180 3.44 11.43 2.85
C PRO A 180 2.83 12.77 2.45
N LEU A 181 2.38 12.88 1.20
CA LEU A 181 1.77 14.12 0.75
C LEU A 181 0.56 14.38 1.67
N PRO A 182 0.38 15.64 2.14
CA PRO A 182 -0.60 15.95 3.17
C PRO A 182 -1.99 15.55 2.69
N ILE A 183 -2.59 14.59 3.39
CA ILE A 183 -4.00 14.27 3.23
C ILE A 183 -4.78 15.39 3.91
N HIS A 184 -5.42 16.25 3.11
CA HIS A 184 -6.46 17.18 3.57
C HIS A 184 -7.84 16.56 3.35
#